data_AF-A0A2W5QZ35-F1
#
_entry.id   AF-A0A2W5QZ35-F1
#
_cell.length_a   1.000
_cell.length_b   1.000
_cell.length_c   1.000
_cell.angle_alpha   90.00
_cell.angle_beta   90.00
_cell.angle_gamma   90.00
#
_symmetry.space_group_name_H-M   'P 1'
#
loop_
_entity.id
_entity.type
_entity.pdbx_description
1 polymer ?
#
loop_
_entity_poly.entity_id
_entity_poly.type
_entity_poly.pdbx_seq_one_letter_code
_entity_poly.pdbx_strand_id
1 'polypeptide(L)'
;MTVTPDYVPPKVWTWNKASGGRFANINRPIAGPTHEKELPVGTHPLQLYSLGTPNGQKVSILLEELLALGHAGAEYDAWLINISEGDQFGSGFVAVNPNSKIPALLDRSGQTPIRVFESGAILLYLAEKFGAFLPTAPAARAETLSWLFWQMGSAPYLGGGFGHFYAYAPTKIEYAIDRFAMEVKRQLDVLDRRLAESAYVAGPDYSIADIAIFPWYGGLAKGLQYGAAEFLSVQDYTHVQRWADKLLERPAVRRGRMVNRLSGEPSEQLRERHDASDFDLRTQDKLAGG
;
A
#
# COMPACT_ATOMS: atom_id res chain seq x y z
N MET A 1 -29.28 35.93 8.24
CA MET A 1 -28.53 34.65 8.12
C MET A 1 -29.39 33.71 7.30
N THR A 2 -28.96 33.34 6.10
CA THR A 2 -29.66 32.36 5.27
C THR A 2 -29.28 30.97 5.76
N VAL A 3 -30.19 30.29 6.47
CA VAL A 3 -30.02 28.90 6.88
C VAL A 3 -30.04 28.05 5.62
N THR A 4 -28.91 27.43 5.26
CA THR A 4 -28.89 26.39 4.23
C THR A 4 -29.61 25.18 4.82
N PRO A 5 -30.65 24.64 4.18
CA PRO A 5 -31.36 23.48 4.70
C PRO A 5 -30.45 22.26 4.74
N ASP A 6 -30.63 21.40 5.75
CA ASP A 6 -29.91 20.14 5.88
C ASP A 6 -30.12 19.24 4.68
N TYR A 7 -29.08 18.50 4.30
CA TYR A 7 -29.17 17.51 3.23
C TYR A 7 -30.07 16.35 3.63
N VAL A 8 -31.05 16.03 2.79
CA VAL A 8 -31.93 14.87 2.94
C VAL A 8 -31.53 13.81 1.89
N PRO A 9 -30.96 12.66 2.30
CA PRO A 9 -30.68 11.57 1.37
C PRO A 9 -31.94 11.12 0.62
N PRO A 10 -31.87 10.85 -0.70
CA PRO A 10 -33.01 10.31 -1.43
C PRO A 10 -33.30 8.88 -0.99
N LYS A 11 -34.55 8.43 -1.19
CA LYS A 11 -34.96 7.02 -0.91
C LYS A 11 -34.10 6.00 -1.67
N VAL A 12 -33.68 6.34 -2.87
CA VAL A 12 -32.78 5.55 -3.71
C VAL A 12 -31.64 6.45 -4.17
N TRP A 13 -30.41 6.05 -3.87
CA TRP A 13 -29.23 6.77 -4.32
C TRP A 13 -29.10 6.69 -5.85
N THR A 14 -28.72 7.80 -6.48
CA THR A 14 -28.44 7.87 -7.92
C THR A 14 -27.11 8.56 -8.14
N TRP A 15 -26.37 8.11 -9.17
CA TRP A 15 -25.12 8.76 -9.57
C TRP A 15 -25.41 9.99 -10.43
N ASN A 16 -25.90 11.06 -9.79
CA ASN A 16 -26.34 12.29 -10.46
C ASN A 16 -25.29 13.42 -10.46
N LYS A 17 -24.15 13.20 -9.79
CA LYS A 17 -23.00 14.10 -9.73
C LYS A 17 -21.71 13.28 -9.72
N ALA A 18 -20.67 13.78 -10.36
CA ALA A 18 -19.32 13.27 -10.13
C ALA A 18 -18.97 13.39 -8.64
N SER A 19 -18.19 12.45 -8.11
CA SER A 19 -17.81 12.41 -6.68
C SER A 19 -17.03 13.67 -6.21
N GLY A 20 -16.56 14.52 -7.14
CA GLY A 20 -15.69 15.66 -6.86
C GLY A 20 -14.28 15.24 -6.41
N GLY A 21 -13.36 16.21 -6.33
CA GLY A 21 -12.00 16.00 -5.82
C GLY A 21 -11.07 15.24 -6.78
N ARG A 22 -9.90 14.86 -6.25
CA ARG A 22 -8.76 14.32 -7.03
C ARG A 22 -9.07 13.06 -7.85
N PHE A 23 -10.02 12.23 -7.41
CA PHE A 23 -10.32 10.91 -8.00
C PHE A 23 -11.67 10.85 -8.74
N ALA A 24 -12.27 12.00 -9.05
CA ALA A 24 -13.58 12.07 -9.68
C ALA A 24 -13.65 11.40 -11.07
N ASN A 25 -12.53 11.36 -11.81
CA ASN A 25 -12.44 10.75 -13.14
C ASN A 25 -12.41 9.21 -13.11
N ILE A 26 -12.13 8.58 -11.97
CA ILE A 26 -11.98 7.13 -11.85
C ILE A 26 -13.00 6.46 -10.92
N ASN A 27 -13.55 7.19 -9.93
CA ASN A 27 -14.56 6.64 -9.01
C ASN A 27 -15.91 6.43 -9.71
N ARG A 28 -16.43 5.20 -9.66
CA ARG A 28 -17.68 4.81 -10.32
C ARG A 28 -18.50 3.86 -9.42
N PRO A 29 -19.83 3.82 -9.57
CA PRO A 29 -20.70 2.89 -8.86
C PRO A 29 -20.75 1.48 -9.48
N ILE A 30 -20.04 1.26 -10.59
CA ILE A 30 -19.98 -0.01 -11.32
C ILE A 30 -18.53 -0.48 -11.44
N ALA A 31 -18.34 -1.80 -11.44
CA ALA A 31 -17.06 -2.45 -11.66
C ALA A 31 -16.89 -2.87 -13.14
N GLY A 32 -15.79 -3.56 -13.44
CA GLY A 32 -15.52 -4.12 -14.75
C GLY A 32 -14.64 -3.24 -15.64
N PRO A 33 -14.20 -3.81 -16.78
CA PRO A 33 -13.25 -3.15 -17.66
C PRO A 33 -13.89 -1.97 -18.40
N THR A 34 -13.08 -0.96 -18.73
CA THR A 34 -13.49 0.19 -19.56
C THR A 34 -12.87 0.20 -20.94
N HIS A 35 -11.79 -0.57 -21.13
CA HIS A 35 -11.05 -0.64 -22.38
C HIS A 35 -10.32 -1.99 -22.47
N GLU A 36 -10.11 -2.45 -23.69
CA GLU A 36 -9.29 -3.63 -23.95
C GLU A 36 -7.80 -3.25 -23.85
N LYS A 37 -7.08 -3.91 -22.95
CA LYS A 37 -5.64 -3.71 -22.75
C LYS A 37 -5.05 -4.94 -22.08
N GLU A 38 -4.23 -5.66 -22.84
CA GLU A 38 -3.43 -6.76 -22.31
C GLU A 38 -2.34 -6.24 -21.37
N LEU A 39 -2.03 -7.03 -20.33
CA LEU A 39 -0.94 -6.70 -19.42
C LEU A 39 0.40 -7.14 -20.00
N PRO A 40 1.48 -6.33 -19.85
CA PRO A 40 2.82 -6.75 -20.21
C PRO A 40 3.27 -7.91 -19.32
N VAL A 41 4.16 -8.76 -19.83
CA VAL A 41 4.76 -9.85 -19.07
C VAL A 41 6.25 -9.89 -19.38
N GLY A 42 7.07 -9.85 -18.33
CA GLY A 42 8.52 -9.96 -18.43
C GLY A 42 9.01 -11.40 -18.26
N THR A 43 10.29 -11.54 -17.95
CA THR A 43 10.98 -12.83 -17.89
C THR A 43 10.91 -13.49 -16.52
N HIS A 44 10.56 -12.74 -15.47
CA HIS A 44 10.62 -13.23 -14.10
C HIS A 44 9.39 -14.05 -13.70
N PRO A 45 9.52 -14.96 -12.71
CA PRO A 45 8.40 -15.81 -12.29
C PRO A 45 7.24 -15.02 -11.70
N LEU A 46 7.48 -13.88 -11.05
CA LEU A 46 6.44 -13.09 -10.40
C LEU A 46 6.18 -11.81 -11.19
N GLN A 47 4.95 -11.65 -11.69
CA GLN A 47 4.53 -10.43 -12.40
C GLN A 47 3.68 -9.58 -11.46
N LEU A 48 4.21 -8.44 -11.01
CA LEU A 48 3.55 -7.49 -10.14
C LEU A 48 3.01 -6.31 -10.97
N TYR A 49 1.71 -6.05 -10.87
CA TYR A 49 1.05 -4.90 -11.48
C TYR A 49 0.63 -3.94 -10.37
N SER A 50 1.34 -2.82 -10.24
CA SER A 50 1.30 -2.03 -9.01
C SER A 50 1.58 -0.54 -9.22
N LEU A 51 1.48 0.19 -8.11
CA LEU A 51 1.89 1.58 -7.97
C LEU A 51 2.48 1.76 -6.58
N GLY A 52 3.55 2.55 -6.46
CA GLY A 52 4.34 2.82 -5.25
C GLY A 52 3.60 3.59 -4.14
N THR A 53 2.29 3.39 -4.02
CA THR A 53 1.45 3.73 -2.87
C THR A 53 1.81 2.84 -1.67
N PRO A 54 1.34 3.16 -0.45
CA PRO A 54 1.54 2.30 0.71
C PRO A 54 1.13 0.83 0.49
N ASN A 55 0.07 0.55 -0.29
CA ASN A 55 -0.33 -0.83 -0.57
C ASN A 55 0.61 -1.55 -1.53
N GLY A 56 1.12 -0.86 -2.56
CA GLY A 56 2.10 -1.44 -3.48
C GLY A 56 3.45 -1.68 -2.81
N GLN A 57 3.88 -0.72 -1.98
CA GLN A 57 5.15 -0.81 -1.22
C GLN A 57 5.23 -2.06 -0.35
N LYS A 58 4.12 -2.53 0.24
CA LYS A 58 4.11 -3.77 1.03
C LYS A 58 4.68 -4.95 0.24
N VAL A 59 4.23 -5.10 -1.00
CA VAL A 59 4.57 -6.25 -1.84
C VAL A 59 5.99 -6.13 -2.35
N SER A 60 6.39 -4.97 -2.86
CA SER A 60 7.77 -4.75 -3.31
C SER A 60 8.78 -4.86 -2.16
N ILE A 61 8.44 -4.39 -0.95
CA ILE A 61 9.28 -4.60 0.24
C ILE A 61 9.43 -6.10 0.52
N LEU A 62 8.35 -6.88 0.57
CA LEU A 62 8.48 -8.33 0.83
C LEU A 62 9.30 -9.03 -0.24
N LEU A 63 9.13 -8.69 -1.53
CA LEU A 63 9.92 -9.26 -2.62
C LEU A 63 11.42 -8.94 -2.45
N GLU A 64 11.76 -7.69 -2.14
CA GLU A 64 13.14 -7.28 -1.88
C GLU A 64 13.73 -7.93 -0.62
N GLU A 65 12.92 -8.17 0.41
CA GLU A 65 13.31 -8.90 1.62
C GLU A 65 13.58 -10.38 1.33
N LEU A 66 12.74 -11.02 0.51
CA LEU A 66 12.93 -12.39 0.05
C LEU A 66 14.19 -12.54 -0.82
N LEU A 67 14.43 -11.61 -1.73
CA LEU A 67 15.66 -11.56 -2.54
C LEU A 67 16.90 -11.37 -1.65
N ALA A 68 16.82 -10.53 -0.61
CA ALA A 68 17.90 -10.36 0.35
C ALA A 68 18.20 -11.63 1.17
N LEU A 69 17.22 -12.52 1.34
CA LEU A 69 17.40 -13.86 1.94
C LEU A 69 17.89 -14.91 0.92
N GLY A 70 18.12 -14.53 -0.34
CA GLY A 70 18.62 -15.43 -1.39
C GLY A 70 17.54 -16.27 -2.08
N HIS A 71 16.25 -15.96 -1.89
CA HIS A 71 15.17 -16.64 -2.60
C HIS A 71 15.11 -16.19 -4.07
N ALA A 72 15.91 -16.79 -4.95
CA ALA A 72 15.95 -16.47 -6.38
C ALA A 72 14.58 -16.61 -7.09
N GLY A 73 13.68 -17.47 -6.58
CA GLY A 73 12.31 -17.58 -7.08
C GLY A 73 11.42 -16.38 -6.80
N ALA A 74 11.87 -15.42 -5.99
CA ALA A 74 11.19 -14.16 -5.70
C ALA A 74 11.52 -13.03 -6.71
N GLU A 75 12.36 -13.32 -7.72
CA GLU A 75 12.61 -12.39 -8.83
C GLU A 75 11.28 -11.99 -9.50
N TYR A 76 11.16 -10.71 -9.84
CA TYR A 76 9.88 -10.13 -10.24
C TYR A 76 10.00 -9.01 -11.27
N ASP A 77 8.98 -8.91 -12.11
CA ASP A 77 8.73 -7.75 -12.94
C ASP A 77 7.65 -6.89 -12.28
N ALA A 78 7.96 -5.66 -11.92
CA ALA A 78 7.00 -4.71 -11.35
C ALA A 78 6.58 -3.67 -12.38
N TRP A 79 5.46 -3.93 -13.04
CA TRP A 79 4.83 -3.08 -14.04
C TRP A 79 4.03 -1.95 -13.39
N LEU A 80 4.19 -0.74 -13.93
CA LEU A 80 3.50 0.44 -13.44
C LEU A 80 2.03 0.43 -13.90
N ILE A 81 1.12 0.61 -12.95
CA ILE A 81 -0.31 0.82 -13.19
C ILE A 81 -0.67 2.22 -12.70
N ASN A 82 -0.85 3.16 -13.62
CA ASN A 82 -1.18 4.53 -13.27
C ASN A 82 -2.68 4.66 -12.93
N ILE A 83 -2.99 4.56 -11.64
CA ILE A 83 -4.38 4.56 -11.18
C ILE A 83 -5.14 5.85 -11.49
N SER A 84 -4.44 6.96 -11.72
CA SER A 84 -5.05 8.26 -12.06
C SER A 84 -5.51 8.33 -13.51
N GLU A 85 -4.91 7.51 -14.37
CA GLU A 85 -5.23 7.39 -15.80
C GLU A 85 -6.21 6.25 -16.10
N GLY A 86 -6.55 5.44 -15.08
CA GLY A 86 -7.54 4.39 -15.20
C GLY A 86 -7.01 3.05 -15.70
N ASP A 87 -5.69 2.83 -15.68
CA ASP A 87 -5.05 1.57 -16.08
C ASP A 87 -5.61 0.33 -15.37
N GLN A 88 -6.05 0.50 -14.11
CA GLN A 88 -6.69 -0.55 -13.30
C GLN A 88 -8.03 -1.05 -13.88
N PHE A 89 -8.58 -0.38 -14.88
CA PHE A 89 -9.82 -0.76 -15.57
C PHE A 89 -9.56 -1.39 -16.96
N GLY A 90 -8.31 -1.63 -17.34
CA GLY A 90 -8.00 -2.40 -18.55
C GLY A 90 -8.43 -3.87 -18.40
N SER A 91 -8.88 -4.52 -19.48
CA SER A 91 -9.35 -5.90 -19.45
C SER A 91 -8.35 -6.89 -18.84
N GLY A 92 -7.05 -6.75 -19.17
CA GLY A 92 -5.99 -7.55 -18.56
C GLY A 92 -5.84 -7.34 -17.05
N PHE A 93 -5.90 -6.09 -16.57
CA PHE A 93 -5.85 -5.81 -15.13
C PHE A 93 -7.05 -6.39 -14.39
N VAL A 94 -8.25 -6.22 -14.93
CA VAL A 94 -9.49 -6.77 -14.35
C VAL A 94 -9.46 -8.31 -14.32
N ALA A 95 -8.84 -8.95 -15.31
CA ALA A 95 -8.65 -10.40 -15.32
C ALA A 95 -7.76 -10.88 -14.15
N VAL A 96 -6.76 -10.08 -13.73
CA VAL A 96 -5.94 -10.40 -12.54
C VAL A 96 -6.65 -10.00 -11.25
N ASN A 97 -7.26 -8.81 -11.21
CA ASN A 97 -8.02 -8.32 -10.05
C ASN A 97 -9.38 -7.72 -10.47
N PRO A 98 -10.51 -8.42 -10.24
CA PRO A 98 -11.84 -7.90 -10.57
C PRO A 98 -12.23 -6.66 -9.74
N ASN A 99 -11.57 -6.42 -8.60
CA ASN A 99 -11.76 -5.23 -7.75
C ASN A 99 -11.10 -3.97 -8.34
N SER A 100 -10.30 -4.10 -9.42
CA SER A 100 -9.63 -2.96 -10.08
C SER A 100 -8.79 -2.11 -9.10
N LYS A 101 -8.04 -2.76 -8.21
CA LYS A 101 -7.10 -2.10 -7.27
C LYS A 101 -5.72 -2.72 -7.34
N ILE A 102 -4.70 -1.88 -7.26
CA ILE A 102 -3.33 -2.32 -7.00
C ILE A 102 -3.10 -2.62 -5.52
N PRO A 103 -2.09 -3.41 -5.16
CA PRO A 103 -1.31 -4.28 -6.05
C PRO A 103 -2.10 -5.52 -6.49
N ALA A 104 -1.73 -6.07 -7.64
CA ALA A 104 -2.16 -7.37 -8.13
C ALA A 104 -0.93 -8.15 -8.63
N LEU A 105 -0.85 -9.44 -8.34
CA LEU A 105 0.28 -10.29 -8.68
C LEU A 105 -0.19 -11.50 -9.49
N LEU A 106 0.60 -11.88 -10.49
CA LEU A 106 0.43 -13.12 -11.24
C LEU A 106 1.71 -13.96 -11.10
N ASP A 107 1.62 -15.04 -10.34
CA ASP A 107 2.71 -16.01 -10.20
C ASP A 107 2.70 -16.95 -11.41
N ARG A 108 3.78 -16.90 -12.20
CA ARG A 108 4.01 -17.68 -13.40
C ARG A 108 5.12 -18.72 -13.24
N SER A 109 5.53 -19.04 -12.02
CA SER A 109 6.56 -20.04 -11.73
C SER A 109 6.12 -21.49 -11.99
N GLY A 110 4.80 -21.75 -12.00
CA GLY A 110 4.22 -23.05 -12.28
C GLY A 110 3.65 -23.18 -13.71
N GLN A 111 3.16 -24.37 -14.05
CA GLN A 111 2.53 -24.64 -15.36
C GLN A 111 1.28 -23.78 -15.61
N THR A 112 0.51 -23.50 -14.55
CA THR A 112 -0.69 -22.67 -14.60
C THR A 112 -0.46 -21.42 -13.76
N PRO A 113 -0.57 -20.21 -14.34
CA PRO A 113 -0.44 -18.98 -13.59
C PRO A 113 -1.47 -18.85 -12.46
N ILE A 114 -1.03 -18.33 -11.31
CA ILE A 114 -1.87 -18.10 -10.12
C ILE A 114 -2.02 -16.58 -9.93
N ARG A 115 -3.23 -16.06 -10.05
CA ARG A 115 -3.52 -14.65 -9.73
C ARG A 115 -3.73 -14.49 -8.23
N VAL A 116 -3.14 -13.45 -7.64
CA VAL A 116 -3.28 -13.08 -6.24
C VAL A 116 -3.49 -11.57 -6.16
N PHE A 117 -4.59 -11.12 -5.58
CA PHE A 117 -4.91 -9.71 -5.39
C PHE A 117 -5.30 -9.45 -3.94
N GLU A 118 -5.31 -8.17 -3.54
CA GLU A 118 -5.22 -7.69 -2.15
C GLU A 118 -3.83 -7.82 -1.55
N SER A 119 -3.29 -6.69 -1.08
CA SER A 119 -1.90 -6.64 -0.58
C SER A 119 -1.63 -7.63 0.57
N GLY A 120 -2.56 -7.82 1.50
CA GLY A 120 -2.40 -8.79 2.58
C GLY A 120 -2.41 -10.25 2.11
N ALA A 121 -3.21 -10.57 1.09
CA ALA A 121 -3.23 -11.90 0.49
C ALA A 121 -1.93 -12.19 -0.27
N ILE A 122 -1.39 -11.19 -1.00
CA ILE A 122 -0.10 -11.30 -1.67
C ILE A 122 1.03 -11.52 -0.65
N LEU A 123 1.05 -10.75 0.45
CA LEU A 123 2.04 -10.94 1.51
C LEU A 123 1.98 -12.35 2.12
N LEU A 124 0.77 -12.83 2.45
CA LEU A 124 0.57 -14.16 2.99
C LEU A 124 1.01 -15.25 2.01
N TYR A 125 0.60 -15.13 0.73
CA TYR A 125 0.96 -16.06 -0.33
C TYR A 125 2.48 -16.19 -0.50
N LEU A 126 3.19 -15.06 -0.59
CA LEU A 126 4.64 -15.05 -0.76
C LEU A 126 5.34 -15.59 0.50
N ALA A 127 4.88 -15.22 1.69
CA ALA A 127 5.44 -15.74 2.94
C ALA A 127 5.31 -17.27 3.04
N GLU A 128 4.17 -17.83 2.63
CA GLU A 128 3.96 -19.28 2.59
C GLU A 128 4.77 -19.95 1.48
N LYS A 129 4.81 -19.37 0.28
CA LYS A 129 5.55 -19.90 -0.87
C LYS A 129 7.04 -20.06 -0.57
N PHE A 130 7.63 -19.11 0.14
CA PHE A 130 9.07 -19.09 0.43
C PHE A 130 9.43 -19.52 1.85
N GLY A 131 8.43 -19.71 2.73
CA GLY A 131 8.64 -20.13 4.12
C GLY A 131 9.36 -19.06 4.97
N ALA A 132 9.12 -17.78 4.70
CA ALA A 132 9.82 -16.66 5.34
C ALA A 132 8.84 -15.57 5.81
N PHE A 133 9.23 -14.80 6.83
CA PHE A 133 8.46 -13.67 7.40
C PHE A 133 7.08 -14.01 7.99
N LEU A 134 6.75 -15.28 8.13
CA LEU A 134 5.55 -15.76 8.81
C LEU A 134 5.88 -17.00 9.66
N PRO A 135 5.80 -16.90 11.00
CA PRO A 135 6.08 -18.03 11.87
C PRO A 135 5.19 -19.25 11.58
N THR A 136 5.71 -20.45 11.83
CA THR A 136 4.97 -21.72 11.72
C THR A 136 4.40 -22.18 13.06
N ALA A 137 5.00 -21.77 14.18
CA ALA A 137 4.51 -22.07 15.52
C ALA A 137 3.08 -21.47 15.71
N PRO A 138 2.09 -22.26 16.16
CA PRO A 138 0.68 -21.85 16.13
C PRO A 138 0.39 -20.48 16.78
N ALA A 139 0.95 -20.23 17.96
CA ALA A 139 0.73 -18.99 18.70
C ALA A 139 1.33 -17.77 17.99
N ALA A 140 2.60 -17.85 17.56
CA ALA A 140 3.27 -16.74 16.87
C ALA A 140 2.66 -16.47 15.49
N ARG A 141 2.21 -17.53 14.80
CA ARG A 141 1.49 -17.42 13.53
C ARG A 141 0.15 -16.71 13.73
N ALA A 142 -0.61 -17.10 14.75
CA ALA A 142 -1.89 -16.46 15.07
C ALA A 142 -1.71 -14.97 15.36
N GLU A 143 -0.73 -14.60 16.19
CA GLU A 143 -0.42 -13.20 16.50
C GLU A 143 -0.03 -12.40 15.24
N THR A 144 0.82 -12.96 14.38
CA THR A 144 1.21 -12.33 13.11
C THR A 144 0.01 -12.09 12.21
N LEU A 145 -0.87 -13.08 12.08
CA LEU A 145 -2.08 -12.95 11.28
C LEU A 145 -3.07 -11.94 11.89
N SER A 146 -3.22 -11.90 13.21
CA SER A 146 -4.05 -10.90 13.89
C SER A 146 -3.60 -9.48 13.55
N TRP A 147 -2.30 -9.18 13.57
CA TRP A 147 -1.78 -7.86 13.20
C TRP A 147 -1.87 -7.58 11.69
N LEU A 148 -1.65 -8.58 10.85
CA LEU A 148 -1.84 -8.44 9.39
C LEU A 148 -3.30 -8.08 9.05
N PHE A 149 -4.27 -8.79 9.63
CA PHE A 149 -5.69 -8.52 9.39
C PHE A 149 -6.16 -7.24 10.09
N TRP A 150 -5.62 -6.88 11.25
CA TRP A 150 -5.80 -5.55 11.84
C TRP A 150 -5.35 -4.46 10.86
N GLN A 151 -4.22 -4.64 10.18
CA GLN A 151 -3.72 -3.68 9.19
C GLN A 151 -4.68 -3.56 7.99
N MET A 152 -5.14 -4.69 7.45
CA MET A 152 -6.12 -4.72 6.35
C MET A 152 -7.43 -4.02 6.72
N GLY A 153 -7.91 -4.19 7.96
CA GLY A 153 -9.15 -3.56 8.45
C GLY A 153 -8.99 -2.10 8.87
N SER A 154 -7.78 -1.65 9.21
CA SER A 154 -7.53 -0.30 9.75
C SER A 154 -7.13 0.72 8.68
N ALA A 155 -6.32 0.34 7.69
CA ALA A 155 -5.89 1.24 6.61
C ALA A 155 -7.02 1.93 5.82
N PRO A 156 -8.21 1.32 5.62
CA PRO A 156 -9.34 2.05 5.02
C PRO A 156 -9.75 3.30 5.80
N TYR A 157 -9.64 3.32 7.14
CA TYR A 157 -9.91 4.51 7.95
C TYR A 157 -8.82 5.56 7.78
N LEU A 158 -7.55 5.16 7.72
CA LEU A 158 -6.44 6.08 7.50
C LEU A 158 -6.44 6.68 6.09
N GLY A 159 -6.56 5.86 5.05
CA GLY A 159 -6.51 6.33 3.66
C GLY A 159 -7.84 6.84 3.13
N GLY A 160 -8.87 6.00 3.18
CA GLY A 160 -10.20 6.28 2.62
C GLY A 160 -11.07 7.19 3.49
N GLY A 161 -10.79 7.24 4.79
CA GLY A 161 -11.36 8.21 5.73
C GLY A 161 -10.46 9.44 5.83
N PHE A 162 -9.50 9.40 6.75
CA PHE A 162 -8.68 10.55 7.12
C PHE A 162 -7.98 11.18 5.91
N GLY A 163 -7.19 10.42 5.16
CA GLY A 163 -6.46 10.92 3.99
C GLY A 163 -7.38 11.54 2.93
N HIS A 164 -8.56 10.96 2.69
CA HIS A 164 -9.54 11.52 1.78
C HIS A 164 -10.06 12.88 2.27
N PHE A 165 -10.65 12.93 3.47
CA PHE A 165 -11.29 14.15 3.98
C PHE A 165 -10.27 15.25 4.34
N TYR A 166 -9.08 14.87 4.80
CA TYR A 166 -8.01 15.81 5.16
C TYR A 166 -7.24 16.31 3.93
N ALA A 167 -6.87 15.47 2.97
CA ALA A 167 -5.96 15.86 1.88
C ALA A 167 -6.61 16.04 0.51
N TYR A 168 -7.68 15.30 0.17
CA TYR A 168 -8.16 15.20 -1.21
C TYR A 168 -9.58 15.74 -1.46
N ALA A 169 -10.43 15.77 -0.44
CA ALA A 169 -11.78 16.30 -0.56
C ALA A 169 -11.72 17.79 -0.97
N PRO A 170 -12.55 18.22 -1.93
CA PRO A 170 -12.55 19.61 -2.40
C PRO A 170 -13.09 20.60 -1.35
N THR A 171 -13.76 20.09 -0.31
CA THR A 171 -14.31 20.86 0.81
C THR A 171 -13.86 20.22 2.11
N LYS A 172 -13.45 21.04 3.08
CA LYS A 172 -13.13 20.58 4.45
C LYS A 172 -14.42 20.40 5.23
N ILE A 173 -14.67 19.17 5.68
CA ILE A 173 -15.85 18.80 6.44
C ILE A 173 -15.37 18.44 7.85
N GLU A 174 -15.49 19.38 8.79
CA GLU A 174 -14.99 19.28 10.17
C GLU A 174 -15.39 17.95 10.83
N TYR A 175 -16.68 17.62 10.83
CA TYR A 175 -17.20 16.36 11.38
C TYR A 175 -16.50 15.11 10.82
N ALA A 176 -16.24 15.08 9.51
CA ALA A 176 -15.59 13.94 8.88
C ALA A 176 -14.08 13.90 9.20
N ILE A 177 -13.41 15.05 9.15
CA ILE A 177 -11.99 15.17 9.49
C ILE A 177 -11.77 14.74 10.94
N ASP A 178 -12.54 15.26 11.89
CA ASP A 178 -12.42 14.95 13.32
C ASP A 178 -12.67 13.47 13.59
N ARG A 179 -13.74 12.90 13.01
CA ARG A 179 -14.05 11.47 13.15
C ARG A 179 -12.87 10.59 12.75
N PHE A 180 -12.29 10.84 11.59
CA PHE A 180 -11.22 9.98 11.08
C PHE A 180 -9.85 10.32 11.65
N ALA A 181 -9.59 11.58 12.02
CA ALA A 181 -8.39 11.96 12.75
C ALA A 181 -8.36 11.28 14.13
N MET A 182 -9.50 11.26 14.84
CA MET A 182 -9.65 10.57 16.11
C MET A 182 -9.36 9.07 15.98
N GLU A 183 -9.93 8.40 14.96
CA GLU A 183 -9.67 6.98 14.74
C GLU A 183 -8.22 6.70 14.34
N VAL A 184 -7.60 7.53 13.49
CA VAL A 184 -6.18 7.37 13.13
C VAL A 184 -5.27 7.55 14.34
N LYS A 185 -5.54 8.54 15.21
CA LYS A 185 -4.80 8.71 16.47
C LYS A 185 -4.98 7.53 17.41
N ARG A 186 -6.17 6.93 17.47
CA ARG A 186 -6.42 5.69 18.22
C ARG A 186 -5.64 4.51 17.65
N GLN A 187 -5.56 4.37 16.32
CA GLN A 187 -4.77 3.32 15.66
C GLN A 187 -3.27 3.49 15.90
N LEU A 188 -2.77 4.72 15.86
CA LEU A 188 -1.40 5.05 16.25
C LEU A 188 -1.14 4.73 17.73
N ASP A 189 -2.06 5.05 18.65
CA ASP A 189 -1.94 4.72 20.08
C ASP A 189 -1.93 3.20 20.33
N VAL A 190 -2.76 2.43 19.62
CA VAL A 190 -2.72 0.96 19.67
C VAL A 190 -1.35 0.42 19.26
N LEU A 191 -0.80 0.93 18.15
CA LEU A 191 0.53 0.52 17.70
C LEU A 191 1.61 0.95 18.70
N ASP A 192 1.55 2.18 19.20
CA ASP A 192 2.57 2.72 20.11
C ASP A 192 2.65 1.93 21.41
N ARG A 193 1.49 1.62 22.01
CA ARG A 193 1.39 0.76 23.19
C ARG A 193 1.94 -0.64 22.92
N ARG A 194 1.58 -1.25 21.79
CA ARG A 194 2.11 -2.58 21.43
C ARG A 194 3.63 -2.55 21.28
N LEU A 195 4.13 -1.52 20.60
CA LEU A 195 5.53 -1.34 20.27
C LEU A 195 6.37 -0.88 21.48
N ALA A 196 5.75 -0.44 22.58
CA ALA A 196 6.41 -0.24 23.86
C ALA A 196 6.86 -1.56 24.49
N GLU A 197 6.11 -2.63 24.27
CA GLU A 197 6.32 -3.95 24.89
C GLU A 197 7.07 -4.94 23.98
N SER A 198 7.22 -4.60 22.70
CA SER A 198 7.73 -5.53 21.68
C SER A 198 8.64 -4.83 20.67
N ALA A 199 9.61 -5.57 20.12
CA ALA A 199 10.53 -5.06 19.10
C ALA A 199 9.84 -4.84 17.75
N TYR A 200 8.88 -5.70 17.42
CA TYR A 200 8.04 -5.66 16.22
C TYR A 200 6.58 -5.90 16.62
N VAL A 201 5.65 -5.63 15.71
CA VAL A 201 4.21 -5.61 16.03
C VAL A 201 3.68 -6.98 16.50
N ALA A 202 4.17 -8.07 15.91
CA ALA A 202 3.73 -9.43 16.21
C ALA A 202 4.62 -10.16 17.23
N GLY A 203 5.69 -9.53 17.74
CA GLY A 203 6.61 -10.15 18.68
C GLY A 203 8.08 -9.74 18.49
N PRO A 204 9.05 -10.59 18.85
CA PRO A 204 10.47 -10.27 18.78
C PRO A 204 11.03 -10.27 17.36
N ASP A 205 10.36 -10.93 16.40
CA ASP A 205 10.81 -11.13 15.03
C ASP A 205 10.05 -10.27 14.02
N TYR A 206 10.75 -9.81 12.99
CA TYR A 206 10.18 -9.06 11.87
C TYR A 206 9.33 -9.96 10.98
N SER A 207 8.13 -9.50 10.63
CA SER A 207 7.14 -10.34 9.93
C SER A 207 6.39 -9.58 8.82
N ILE A 208 5.58 -10.31 8.06
CA ILE A 208 4.64 -9.71 7.11
C ILE A 208 3.65 -8.73 7.75
N ALA A 209 3.40 -8.82 9.07
CA ALA A 209 2.58 -7.84 9.77
C ALA A 209 3.28 -6.48 9.81
N ASP A 210 4.58 -6.44 10.13
CA ASP A 210 5.36 -5.20 10.09
C ASP A 210 5.46 -4.63 8.68
N ILE A 211 5.72 -5.49 7.68
CA ILE A 211 5.76 -5.11 6.26
C ILE A 211 4.43 -4.51 5.81
N ALA A 212 3.30 -5.04 6.30
CA ALA A 212 1.98 -4.51 5.99
C ALA A 212 1.72 -3.14 6.64
N ILE A 213 2.11 -2.98 7.90
CA ILE A 213 1.80 -1.79 8.72
C ILE A 213 2.70 -0.61 8.35
N PHE A 214 3.98 -0.89 8.08
CA PHE A 214 5.00 0.14 7.93
C PHE A 214 4.73 1.16 6.82
N PRO A 215 4.40 0.78 5.58
CA PRO A 215 4.15 1.75 4.53
C PRO A 215 3.02 2.72 4.85
N TRP A 216 2.06 2.33 5.71
CA TRP A 216 0.97 3.16 6.19
C TRP A 216 1.35 3.98 7.43
N TYR A 217 1.53 3.31 8.57
CA TYR A 217 1.67 4.00 9.85
C TYR A 217 3.11 4.47 10.10
N GLY A 218 4.10 3.69 9.67
CA GLY A 218 5.50 4.14 9.68
C GLY A 218 5.69 5.30 8.71
N GLY A 219 5.15 5.20 7.49
CA GLY A 219 5.14 6.29 6.52
C GLY A 219 4.50 7.57 7.06
N LEU A 220 3.34 7.47 7.70
CA LEU A 220 2.68 8.60 8.36
C LEU A 220 3.52 9.18 9.50
N ALA A 221 4.07 8.33 10.37
CA ALA A 221 4.90 8.76 11.50
C ALA A 221 6.15 9.53 11.03
N LYS A 222 6.71 9.15 9.88
CA LYS A 222 7.86 9.84 9.26
C LYS A 222 7.46 11.00 8.34
N GLY A 223 6.19 11.43 8.36
CA GLY A 223 5.72 12.59 7.58
C GLY A 223 5.64 12.37 6.08
N LEU A 224 5.67 11.12 5.62
CA LEU A 224 5.68 10.76 4.20
C LEU A 224 4.28 10.70 3.58
N GLN A 225 3.24 10.96 4.37
CA GLN A 225 1.85 10.86 3.94
C GLN A 225 1.04 12.09 4.28
N TYR A 226 0.24 12.54 3.30
CA TYR A 226 -0.84 13.52 3.46
C TYR A 226 -0.47 14.90 4.02
N GLY A 227 0.81 15.19 4.28
CA GLY A 227 1.21 16.42 5.00
C GLY A 227 0.56 16.51 6.39
N ALA A 228 0.34 15.37 7.04
CA ALA A 228 -0.51 15.26 8.23
C ALA A 228 0.26 15.04 9.55
N ALA A 229 1.59 14.98 9.50
CA ALA A 229 2.42 14.64 10.66
C ALA A 229 2.15 15.56 11.86
N GLU A 230 2.22 16.88 11.63
CA GLU A 230 1.95 17.89 12.67
C GLU A 230 0.50 17.82 13.16
N PHE A 231 -0.46 17.76 12.23
CA PHE A 231 -1.89 17.71 12.54
C PHE A 231 -2.28 16.54 13.44
N LEU A 232 -1.67 15.36 13.23
CA LEU A 232 -1.92 14.17 14.05
C LEU A 232 -0.98 14.05 15.25
N SER A 233 -0.03 14.99 15.41
CA SER A 233 1.00 14.97 16.46
C SER A 233 1.79 13.66 16.46
N VAL A 234 2.24 13.22 15.28
CA VAL A 234 2.82 11.89 15.11
C VAL A 234 4.14 11.68 15.86
N GLN A 235 4.81 12.77 16.25
CA GLN A 235 6.03 12.75 17.05
C GLN A 235 5.81 12.23 18.48
N ASP A 236 4.59 12.29 18.99
CA ASP A 236 4.27 11.86 20.35
C ASP A 236 4.24 10.33 20.49
N TYR A 237 4.05 9.60 19.38
CA TYR A 237 4.07 8.13 19.32
C TYR A 237 5.51 7.62 19.20
N THR A 238 6.29 7.78 20.28
CA THR A 238 7.74 7.55 20.29
C THR A 238 8.14 6.11 19.96
N HIS A 239 7.31 5.11 20.30
CA HIS A 239 7.59 3.72 20.00
C HIS A 239 7.30 3.37 18.54
N VAL A 240 6.29 4.01 17.94
CA VAL A 240 6.05 3.96 16.49
C VAL A 240 7.21 4.61 15.73
N GLN A 241 7.68 5.78 16.17
CA GLN A 241 8.85 6.47 15.57
C GLN A 241 10.08 5.55 15.57
N ARG A 242 10.44 5.01 16.74
CA ARG A 242 11.58 4.09 16.90
C ARG A 242 11.46 2.85 16.00
N TRP A 243 10.26 2.29 15.88
CA TRP A 243 10.03 1.13 15.01
C TRP A 243 10.15 1.51 13.52
N ALA A 244 9.57 2.64 13.12
CA ALA A 244 9.66 3.11 11.74
C ALA A 244 11.10 3.42 11.32
N ASP A 245 11.90 4.03 12.20
CA ASP A 245 13.32 4.29 11.94
C ASP A 245 14.12 2.99 11.76
N LYS A 246 13.92 2.01 12.65
CA LYS A 246 14.52 0.68 12.53
C LYS A 246 14.18 -0.01 11.21
N LEU A 247 12.94 0.12 10.73
CA LEU A 247 12.53 -0.47 9.45
C LEU A 247 13.12 0.29 8.25
N LEU A 248 13.26 1.62 8.35
CA LEU A 248 13.90 2.44 7.33
C LEU A 248 15.40 2.17 7.18
N GLU A 249 16.06 1.61 8.19
CA GLU A 249 17.45 1.17 8.10
C GLU A 249 17.63 -0.09 7.24
N ARG A 250 16.57 -0.87 7.02
CA ARG A 250 16.65 -2.12 6.25
C ARG A 250 16.86 -1.82 4.76
N PRO A 251 17.92 -2.37 4.12
CA PRO A 251 18.17 -2.13 2.70
C PRO A 251 17.01 -2.54 1.78
N ALA A 252 16.37 -3.67 2.07
CA ALA A 252 15.22 -4.16 1.32
C ALA A 252 14.00 -3.24 1.44
N VAL A 253 13.76 -2.64 2.62
CA VAL A 253 12.70 -1.63 2.80
C VAL A 253 13.00 -0.39 1.97
N ARG A 254 14.25 0.09 1.96
CA ARG A 254 14.67 1.23 1.14
C ARG A 254 14.41 0.97 -0.35
N ARG A 255 14.88 -0.17 -0.88
CA ARG A 255 14.67 -0.56 -2.28
C ARG A 255 13.19 -0.74 -2.61
N GLY A 256 12.46 -1.52 -1.80
CA GLY A 256 11.04 -1.80 -2.04
C GLY A 256 10.17 -0.53 -2.10
N ARG A 257 10.51 0.50 -1.31
CA ARG A 257 9.81 1.80 -1.32
C ARG A 257 10.01 2.60 -2.62
N MET A 258 11.04 2.31 -3.41
CA MET A 258 11.34 3.02 -4.66
C MET A 258 10.52 2.50 -5.84
N VAL A 259 10.13 1.22 -5.79
CA VAL A 259 9.47 0.50 -6.88
C VAL A 259 8.07 1.07 -7.19
N ASN A 260 7.79 1.26 -8.47
CA ASN A 260 6.60 1.91 -9.04
C ASN A 260 6.28 3.30 -8.45
N ARG A 261 7.29 4.01 -7.94
CA ARG A 261 7.08 5.32 -7.31
C ARG A 261 7.17 6.44 -8.34
N LEU A 262 6.15 7.32 -8.35
CA LEU A 262 6.03 8.43 -9.31
C LEU A 262 6.25 9.83 -8.69
N SER A 263 6.59 9.90 -7.40
CA SER A 263 6.72 11.19 -6.69
C SER A 263 7.70 11.09 -5.53
N GLY A 264 8.20 12.24 -5.09
CA GLY A 264 9.31 12.37 -4.13
C GLY A 264 10.62 12.68 -4.84
N GLU A 265 11.75 12.47 -4.18
CA GLU A 265 13.07 12.67 -4.78
C GLU A 265 13.27 11.76 -6.01
N PRO A 266 13.77 12.25 -7.16
CA PRO A 266 13.97 11.43 -8.35
C PRO A 266 14.86 10.20 -8.13
N SER A 267 15.83 10.28 -7.22
CA SER A 267 16.68 9.14 -6.84
C SER A 267 15.96 8.07 -6.02
N GLU A 268 14.78 8.36 -5.50
CA GLU A 268 13.91 7.38 -4.84
C GLU A 268 12.79 6.85 -5.77
N GLN A 269 12.78 7.23 -7.05
CA GLN A 269 11.75 6.84 -7.99
C GLN A 269 12.28 5.81 -8.98
N LEU A 270 11.86 4.55 -8.82
CA LEU A 270 12.05 3.49 -9.81
C LEU A 270 10.68 3.15 -10.40
N ARG A 271 10.38 3.59 -11.63
CA ARG A 271 9.03 3.48 -12.21
C ARG A 271 8.61 2.04 -12.49
N GLU A 272 9.55 1.21 -12.92
CA GLU A 272 9.36 -0.22 -13.11
C GLU A 272 10.65 -0.94 -12.69
N ARG A 273 10.53 -2.18 -12.23
CA ARG A 273 11.67 -3.03 -11.85
C ARG A 273 11.61 -4.30 -12.68
N HIS A 274 12.66 -4.56 -13.44
CA HIS A 274 12.84 -5.74 -14.28
C HIS A 274 14.17 -6.45 -14.02
N ASP A 275 15.08 -5.82 -13.29
CA ASP A 275 16.34 -6.43 -12.84
C ASP A 275 16.82 -5.76 -11.55
N ALA A 276 17.68 -6.43 -10.78
CA ALA A 276 18.29 -5.84 -9.59
C ALA A 276 19.16 -4.61 -9.92
N SER A 277 19.79 -4.58 -11.09
CA SER A 277 20.62 -3.45 -11.56
C SER A 277 19.81 -2.18 -11.84
N ASP A 278 18.48 -2.26 -11.94
CA ASP A 278 17.63 -1.10 -12.21
C ASP A 278 17.69 -0.05 -11.09
N PHE A 279 17.97 -0.45 -9.85
CA PHE A 279 18.17 0.49 -8.74
C PHE A 279 19.38 1.41 -8.95
N ASP A 280 20.40 0.95 -9.67
CA ASP A 280 21.62 1.70 -9.93
C ASP A 280 21.57 2.47 -11.26
N LEU A 281 20.77 1.96 -12.22
CA LEU A 281 20.80 2.39 -13.62
C LEU A 281 19.52 3.09 -14.11
N ARG A 282 18.37 2.88 -13.46
CA ARG A 282 17.05 3.24 -13.99
C ARG A 282 16.19 4.08 -13.05
N THR A 283 16.72 4.56 -11.93
CA THR A 283 16.04 5.56 -11.11
C THR A 283 15.87 6.87 -11.90
N GLN A 284 14.85 7.67 -11.56
CA GLN A 284 14.49 8.84 -12.37
C GLN A 284 15.58 9.92 -12.41
N ASP A 285 16.45 10.02 -11.40
CA ASP A 285 17.63 10.91 -11.46
C ASP A 285 18.64 10.48 -12.55
N LYS A 286 18.77 9.18 -12.81
CA LYS A 286 19.65 8.64 -13.87
C LYS A 286 19.06 8.84 -15.26
N LEU A 287 17.74 8.72 -15.38
CA LEU A 287 17.04 8.85 -16.65
C LEU A 287 16.77 10.31 -17.05
N ALA A 288 16.64 11.23 -16.09
CA ALA A 288 16.42 12.65 -16.36
C ALA A 288 17.72 13.42 -16.68
N GLY A 289 18.88 12.85 -16.38
CA GLY A 289 20.21 13.43 -16.64
C GLY A 289 20.88 12.96 -17.94
N GLY A 290 20.17 12.19 -18.78
CA GLY A 290 20.64 11.66 -20.06
C GLY A 290 19.94 12.26 -21.27
#